data_AF-A0A1F9PBB3-F1
#
_entry.id   AF-A0A1F9PBB3-F1
#
_cell.length_a   1.000
_cell.length_b   1.000
_cell.length_c   1.000
_cell.angle_alpha   90.00
_cell.angle_beta   90.00
_cell.angle_gamma   90.00
#
_symmetry.space_group_name_H-M   'P 1'
#
loop_
_entity.id
_entity.type
_entity.pdbx_description
1 polymer ?
#
loop_
_entity_poly.entity_id
_entity_poly.type
_entity_poly.pdbx_seq_one_letter_code
_entity_poly.pdbx_strand_id
1 'polypeptide(L)'
;MKFTHPYLLNLLWGLIPFFSIMAYGILERKKILSRFAGTGMFSAIIPGASPNRRWIKACLTTLAAGCFIVALCGPQWGYKWEKINEKGVDLMIALDCSKSMLAEDIKPDRLERAKREIVDLLRMMKSDRAGLVAFSGKAVLQCPLTLDHEAFYIFLKVLTPGFLPVGGTNLSEALMTAYNGFEKESDTKKAVILITDGENTAGDAEETAKKMAEEGIKIFCIGVGDSEGAPIPDEKGGFKKDASGNIVLSRVDEKGLEKLAALTDGAYVRSVAGDMDLDLIYTDRIRKGMEGKTLASGRQKVWENRFQWFLFPGLIILLAEFVLAPGKRTLNGFLPVLMVSIILSCIPLGTARAGMFFSPAGQGIKAYEGKQYEEARKHFIDAQLADPDDKRHYYNIGTAAYMNKEYEEALGHFSKALDAGDVTLRHNAMFNHAAAQYRLGNMDEAIKEYEEILKEFPDDLEAKENLEFVKQKKQDKENKTDQENKDRQDPKKGDQGKPEAPPPEPGKENPQKEEKNAPGAPDSQHGQAKGNLDNMLNRLEDKPGSAMIPVLQEHYIEKDW
;
A
#
# COMPACT_ATOMS: atom_id res chain seq x y z
N MET A 1 -14.66 -28.41 13.60
CA MET A 1 -14.81 -27.32 14.57
C MET A 1 -13.46 -26.62 14.64
N LYS A 2 -13.38 -25.35 14.23
CA LYS A 2 -12.15 -24.54 14.33
C LYS A 2 -12.24 -23.67 15.59
N PHE A 3 -11.13 -23.16 16.09
CA PHE A 3 -11.12 -22.18 17.20
C PHE A 3 -10.50 -20.88 16.70
N THR A 4 -11.08 -19.74 17.06
CA THR A 4 -10.52 -18.42 16.74
C THR A 4 -9.17 -18.22 17.44
N HIS A 5 -9.04 -18.70 18.68
CA HIS A 5 -7.83 -18.55 19.51
C HIS A 5 -7.46 -19.89 20.14
N PRO A 6 -6.82 -20.82 19.39
CA PRO A 6 -6.54 -22.17 19.87
C PRO A 6 -5.55 -22.20 21.05
N TYR A 7 -4.65 -21.23 21.16
CA TYR A 7 -3.67 -21.14 22.26
C TYR A 7 -4.31 -20.98 23.64
N LEU A 8 -5.53 -20.42 23.72
CA LEU A 8 -6.26 -20.26 24.99
C LEU A 8 -6.72 -21.59 25.59
N LEU A 9 -6.73 -22.69 24.82
CA LEU A 9 -7.02 -24.02 25.35
C LEU A 9 -6.01 -24.45 26.43
N ASN A 10 -4.80 -23.88 26.42
CA ASN A 10 -3.79 -24.13 27.45
C ASN A 10 -4.26 -23.70 28.86
N LEU A 11 -5.23 -22.77 28.96
CA LEU A 11 -5.81 -22.39 30.25
C LEU A 11 -6.59 -23.52 30.92
N LEU A 12 -7.01 -24.56 30.18
CA LEU A 12 -7.66 -25.74 30.75
C LEU A 12 -6.75 -26.48 31.74
N TRP A 13 -5.43 -26.45 31.53
CA TRP A 13 -4.47 -27.01 32.49
C TRP A 13 -4.52 -26.30 33.84
N GLY A 14 -4.87 -25.01 33.86
CA GLY A 14 -5.09 -24.22 35.08
C GLY A 14 -6.29 -24.66 35.93
N LEU A 15 -7.21 -25.46 35.37
CA LEU A 15 -8.35 -25.99 36.14
C LEU A 15 -7.91 -27.03 37.19
N ILE A 16 -6.81 -27.74 36.95
CA ILE A 16 -6.26 -28.74 37.89
C ILE A 16 -5.77 -28.09 39.18
N PRO A 17 -4.86 -27.08 39.17
CA PRO A 17 -4.47 -26.39 40.39
C PRO A 17 -5.64 -25.62 41.01
N PHE A 18 -6.53 -25.03 40.19
CA PHE A 18 -7.73 -24.35 40.69
C PHE A 18 -8.62 -25.28 41.53
N PHE A 19 -8.98 -26.46 41.00
CA PHE A 19 -9.76 -27.46 41.73
C PHE A 19 -9.01 -27.98 42.97
N SER A 20 -7.69 -28.18 42.86
CA SER A 20 -6.86 -28.65 43.96
C SER A 20 -6.84 -27.69 45.14
N ILE A 21 -6.77 -26.37 44.88
CA ILE A 21 -6.86 -25.32 45.92
C ILE A 21 -8.23 -25.36 46.60
N MET A 22 -9.33 -25.49 45.82
CA MET A 22 -10.67 -25.60 46.39
C MET A 22 -10.83 -26.86 47.26
N ALA A 23 -10.34 -28.00 46.77
CA ALA A 23 -10.33 -29.27 47.50
C ALA A 23 -9.54 -29.16 48.81
N TYR A 24 -8.33 -28.59 48.76
CA TYR A 24 -7.50 -28.32 49.94
C TYR A 24 -8.24 -27.45 50.96
N GLY A 25 -8.87 -26.35 50.53
CA GLY A 25 -9.66 -25.48 51.40
C GLY A 25 -10.86 -26.20 52.06
N ILE A 26 -11.50 -27.13 51.35
CA ILE A 26 -12.58 -27.97 51.91
C ILE A 26 -12.03 -28.91 53.00
N LEU A 27 -10.90 -29.55 52.74
CA LEU A 27 -10.25 -30.49 53.65
C LEU A 27 -9.68 -29.80 54.91
N GLU A 28 -8.96 -28.69 54.75
CA GLU A 28 -8.41 -27.92 55.87
C GLU A 28 -9.52 -27.35 56.75
N ARG A 29 -10.59 -26.83 56.14
CA ARG A 29 -11.73 -26.35 56.91
C ARG A 29 -12.36 -27.47 57.75
N LYS A 30 -12.40 -28.70 57.24
CA LYS A 30 -12.89 -29.87 58.01
C LYS A 30 -11.97 -30.13 59.22
N LYS A 31 -10.64 -30.08 59.04
CA LYS A 31 -9.65 -30.22 60.14
C LYS A 31 -9.79 -29.11 61.18
N ILE A 32 -9.85 -27.86 60.75
CA ILE A 32 -10.01 -26.70 61.65
C ILE A 32 -11.29 -26.83 62.46
N LEU A 33 -12.43 -27.07 61.80
CA LEU A 33 -13.71 -27.24 62.50
C LEU A 33 -13.64 -28.37 63.54
N SER A 34 -13.04 -29.51 63.20
CA SER A 34 -12.86 -30.64 64.15
C SER A 34 -12.05 -30.32 65.41
N ARG A 35 -11.27 -29.23 65.42
CA ARG A 35 -10.55 -28.75 66.62
C ARG A 35 -11.42 -27.90 67.54
N PHE A 36 -12.50 -27.30 67.03
CA PHE A 36 -13.36 -26.37 67.80
C PHE A 36 -14.62 -27.04 68.39
N ALA A 37 -15.11 -28.13 67.82
CA ALA A 37 -16.31 -28.83 68.32
C ALA A 37 -16.27 -30.34 68.02
N GLY A 38 -16.92 -31.14 68.86
CA GLY A 38 -17.11 -32.58 68.61
C GLY A 38 -18.00 -32.83 67.39
N THR A 39 -17.79 -33.97 66.71
CA THR A 39 -18.45 -34.33 65.42
C THR A 39 -19.98 -34.23 65.43
N GLY A 40 -20.63 -34.34 66.59
CA GLY A 40 -22.07 -34.20 66.76
C GLY A 40 -22.61 -32.78 66.98
N MET A 41 -21.76 -31.79 67.33
CA MET A 41 -22.20 -30.42 67.64
C MET A 41 -22.17 -29.46 66.44
N PHE A 42 -21.59 -29.88 65.30
CA PHE A 42 -21.46 -29.02 64.11
C PHE A 42 -22.78 -28.61 63.47
N SER A 43 -23.78 -29.51 63.51
CA SER A 43 -25.13 -29.22 63.00
C SER A 43 -25.85 -28.15 63.82
N ALA A 44 -25.50 -28.01 65.10
CA ALA A 44 -26.07 -27.01 66.01
C ALA A 44 -25.37 -25.64 65.91
N ILE A 45 -24.05 -25.62 65.67
CA ILE A 45 -23.25 -24.38 65.60
C ILE A 45 -23.33 -23.72 64.21
N ILE A 46 -23.43 -24.51 63.13
CA ILE A 46 -23.56 -23.99 61.76
C ILE A 46 -24.77 -24.65 61.07
N PRO A 47 -26.00 -24.16 61.31
CA PRO A 47 -27.19 -24.68 60.67
C PRO A 47 -27.06 -24.61 59.14
N GLY A 48 -27.20 -25.75 58.45
CA GLY A 48 -27.13 -25.84 56.98
C GLY A 48 -25.74 -26.09 56.38
N ALA A 49 -24.68 -26.27 57.19
CA ALA A 49 -23.37 -26.68 56.69
C ALA A 49 -23.34 -28.17 56.30
N SER A 50 -23.46 -28.47 55.01
CA SER A 50 -23.27 -29.82 54.46
C SER A 50 -21.90 -29.95 53.78
N PRO A 51 -21.06 -30.94 54.15
CA PRO A 51 -19.77 -31.19 53.48
C PRO A 51 -19.92 -31.50 51.99
N ASN A 52 -20.91 -32.30 51.61
CA ASN A 52 -21.15 -32.72 50.23
C ASN A 52 -21.49 -31.54 49.31
N ARG A 53 -22.24 -30.56 49.83
CA ARG A 53 -22.60 -29.35 49.08
C ARG A 53 -21.39 -28.50 48.69
N ARG A 54 -20.35 -28.48 49.51
CA ARG A 54 -19.11 -27.73 49.17
C ARG A 54 -18.33 -28.41 48.05
N TRP A 55 -18.28 -29.73 48.06
CA TRP A 55 -17.72 -30.50 46.94
C TRP A 55 -18.53 -30.30 45.65
N ILE A 56 -19.86 -30.30 45.73
CA ILE A 56 -20.74 -29.99 44.59
C ILE A 56 -20.46 -28.58 44.05
N LYS A 57 -20.37 -27.57 44.93
CA LYS A 57 -20.03 -26.20 44.53
C LYS A 57 -18.66 -26.13 43.85
N ALA A 58 -17.62 -26.75 44.41
CA ALA A 58 -16.29 -26.77 43.79
C ALA A 58 -16.28 -27.42 42.40
N CYS A 59 -17.03 -28.52 42.22
CA CYS A 59 -17.18 -29.15 40.90
C CYS A 59 -17.92 -28.24 39.92
N LEU A 60 -19.03 -27.61 40.34
CA LEU A 60 -19.80 -26.69 39.49
C LEU A 60 -18.98 -25.46 39.09
N THR A 61 -18.26 -24.83 40.03
CA THR A 61 -17.40 -23.67 39.73
C THR A 61 -16.29 -24.03 38.74
N THR A 62 -15.66 -25.19 38.91
CA THR A 62 -14.59 -25.65 38.01
C THR A 62 -15.13 -25.98 36.62
N LEU A 63 -16.30 -26.61 36.55
CA LEU A 63 -16.97 -26.92 35.28
C LEU A 63 -17.42 -25.65 34.55
N ALA A 64 -17.96 -24.66 35.27
CA ALA A 64 -18.31 -23.35 34.70
C ALA A 64 -17.09 -22.63 34.15
N ALA A 65 -15.97 -22.63 34.89
CA ALA A 65 -14.70 -22.06 34.43
C ALA A 65 -14.19 -22.74 33.15
N GLY A 66 -14.29 -24.07 33.06
CA GLY A 66 -13.96 -24.80 31.84
C GLY A 66 -14.82 -24.40 30.63
N CYS A 67 -16.13 -24.28 30.82
CA CYS A 67 -17.05 -23.80 29.79
C CYS A 67 -16.70 -22.37 29.32
N PHE A 68 -16.30 -21.48 30.23
CA PHE A 68 -15.88 -20.12 29.88
C PHE A 68 -14.55 -20.09 29.13
N ILE A 69 -13.58 -20.93 29.50
CA ILE A 69 -12.32 -21.07 28.76
C ILE A 69 -12.60 -21.53 27.32
N VAL A 70 -13.46 -22.53 27.14
CA VAL A 70 -13.83 -23.00 25.78
C VAL A 70 -14.58 -21.92 25.01
N ALA A 71 -15.47 -21.15 25.66
CA ALA A 71 -16.13 -20.01 25.02
C ALA A 71 -15.12 -18.93 24.57
N LEU A 72 -14.12 -18.61 25.39
CA LEU A 72 -13.06 -17.64 25.07
C LEU A 72 -12.19 -18.09 23.89
N CYS A 73 -11.97 -19.40 23.72
CA CYS A 73 -11.27 -19.94 22.55
C CYS A 73 -12.00 -19.66 21.23
N GLY A 74 -13.27 -19.25 21.28
CA GLY A 74 -14.07 -18.88 20.11
C GLY A 74 -14.30 -20.07 19.19
N PRO A 75 -15.06 -21.10 19.61
CA PRO A 75 -15.30 -22.26 18.78
C PRO A 75 -16.18 -21.89 17.58
N GLN A 76 -15.76 -22.31 16.40
CA GLN A 76 -16.36 -21.96 15.11
C GLN A 76 -16.90 -23.21 14.42
N TRP A 77 -18.17 -23.14 14.01
CA TRP A 77 -18.78 -24.09 13.10
C TRP A 77 -19.95 -23.45 12.34
N GLY A 78 -20.18 -23.97 11.13
CA GLY A 78 -21.02 -23.31 10.15
C GLY A 78 -20.29 -22.15 9.48
N TYR A 79 -20.64 -21.88 8.24
CA TYR A 79 -20.06 -20.79 7.44
C TYR A 79 -21.17 -20.04 6.73
N LYS A 80 -20.98 -18.74 6.56
CA LYS A 80 -21.78 -17.91 5.65
C LYS A 80 -20.91 -17.49 4.49
N TRP A 81 -21.54 -17.45 3.31
CA TRP A 81 -20.93 -16.84 2.14
C TRP A 81 -21.13 -15.34 2.23
N GLU A 82 -20.06 -14.60 2.50
CA GLU A 82 -20.06 -13.15 2.44
C GLU A 82 -19.55 -12.73 1.06
N LYS A 83 -20.29 -11.85 0.38
CA LYS A 83 -19.87 -11.28 -0.90
C LYS A 83 -18.85 -10.18 -0.58
N ILE A 84 -17.61 -10.34 -1.05
CA ILE A 84 -16.64 -9.25 -1.02
C ILE A 84 -17.00 -8.32 -2.17
N ASN A 85 -17.25 -7.05 -1.86
CA ASN A 85 -17.55 -6.02 -2.83
C ASN A 85 -16.27 -5.20 -3.07
N GLU A 86 -15.45 -5.62 -4.04
CA GLU A 86 -14.32 -4.80 -4.47
C GLU A 86 -14.80 -3.78 -5.50
N LYS A 87 -14.61 -2.49 -5.19
CA LYS A 87 -14.88 -1.38 -6.09
C LYS A 87 -13.69 -1.21 -7.02
N GLY A 88 -13.93 -1.04 -8.31
CA GLY A 88 -12.86 -0.70 -9.25
C GLY A 88 -13.34 -0.01 -10.53
N VAL A 89 -12.44 0.12 -11.49
CA VAL A 89 -12.66 0.76 -12.79
C VAL A 89 -12.21 -0.20 -13.90
N ASP A 90 -12.89 -0.15 -15.04
CA ASP A 90 -12.41 -0.79 -16.27
C ASP A 90 -11.52 0.20 -17.02
N LEU A 91 -10.24 -0.18 -17.16
CA LEU A 91 -9.23 0.65 -17.78
C LEU A 91 -8.76 0.01 -19.10
N MET A 92 -8.97 0.71 -20.21
CA MET A 92 -8.43 0.30 -21.49
C MET A 92 -7.21 1.15 -21.84
N ILE A 93 -6.05 0.54 -22.01
CA ILE A 93 -4.81 1.20 -22.36
C ILE A 93 -4.61 1.08 -23.87
N ALA A 94 -4.69 2.19 -24.59
CA ALA A 94 -4.40 2.27 -26.01
C ALA A 94 -2.96 2.76 -26.20
N LEU A 95 -2.09 1.86 -26.66
CA LEU A 95 -0.66 2.11 -26.84
C LEU A 95 -0.29 2.22 -28.33
N ASP A 96 0.30 3.35 -28.69
CA ASP A 96 0.81 3.61 -30.02
C ASP A 96 2.07 2.78 -30.28
N CYS A 97 2.04 2.00 -31.37
CA CYS A 97 3.13 1.15 -31.85
C CYS A 97 3.63 1.60 -33.24
N SER A 98 3.31 2.82 -33.65
CA SER A 98 3.77 3.41 -34.91
C SER A 98 5.29 3.63 -34.91
N LYS A 99 5.85 3.90 -36.10
CA LYS A 99 7.30 4.06 -36.25
C LYS A 99 7.85 5.30 -35.54
N SER A 100 7.05 6.32 -35.27
CA SER A 100 7.51 7.51 -34.53
C SER A 100 7.81 7.21 -33.07
N MET A 101 7.23 6.15 -32.51
CA MET A 101 7.55 5.66 -31.16
C MET A 101 8.94 5.00 -31.05
N LEU A 102 9.68 4.85 -32.17
CA LEU A 102 11.12 4.49 -32.17
C LEU A 102 12.04 5.68 -31.87
N ALA A 103 11.52 6.91 -31.82
CA ALA A 103 12.34 8.05 -31.49
C ALA A 103 12.98 7.89 -30.09
N GLU A 104 14.23 8.31 -29.97
CA GLU A 104 15.05 8.13 -28.76
C GLU A 104 15.26 9.44 -27.98
N ASP A 105 14.38 10.42 -28.16
CA ASP A 105 14.29 11.61 -27.31
C ASP A 105 13.99 11.24 -25.85
N ILE A 106 13.31 10.11 -25.65
CA ILE A 106 13.20 9.45 -24.35
C ILE A 106 13.85 8.07 -24.45
N LYS A 107 14.78 7.75 -23.54
CA LYS A 107 15.56 6.50 -23.59
C LYS A 107 14.78 5.32 -22.98
N PRO A 108 14.95 4.08 -23.52
CA PRO A 108 15.71 3.76 -24.72
C PRO A 108 15.03 4.24 -26.01
N ASP A 109 13.70 4.11 -26.08
CA ASP A 109 12.82 4.72 -27.06
C ASP A 109 11.46 5.04 -26.41
N ARG A 110 10.62 5.82 -27.09
CA ARG A 110 9.29 6.23 -26.58
C ARG A 110 8.39 5.04 -26.22
N LEU A 111 8.39 3.96 -27.03
CA LEU A 111 7.54 2.79 -26.79
C LEU A 111 7.96 2.01 -25.55
N GLU A 112 9.25 1.70 -25.42
CA GLU A 112 9.78 0.97 -24.28
C GLU A 112 9.64 1.79 -22.99
N ARG A 113 9.74 3.12 -23.08
CA ARG A 113 9.38 3.98 -21.95
C ARG A 113 7.90 3.83 -21.57
N ALA A 114 6.99 3.92 -22.53
CA ALA A 114 5.55 3.73 -22.30
C ALA A 114 5.21 2.36 -21.70
N LYS A 115 5.86 1.29 -22.16
CA LYS A 115 5.68 -0.07 -21.61
C LYS A 115 6.08 -0.15 -20.14
N ARG A 116 7.21 0.45 -19.75
CA ARG A 116 7.64 0.47 -18.33
C ARG A 116 6.62 1.17 -17.44
N GLU A 117 6.10 2.29 -17.89
CA GLU A 117 5.12 3.08 -17.12
C GLU A 117 3.77 2.37 -16.99
N ILE A 118 3.35 1.64 -18.02
CA ILE A 118 2.18 0.76 -17.91
C ILE A 118 2.44 -0.33 -16.85
N VAL A 119 3.64 -0.91 -16.78
CA VAL A 119 3.98 -1.93 -15.76
C VAL A 119 3.89 -1.34 -14.35
N ASP A 120 4.39 -0.13 -14.14
CA ASP A 120 4.31 0.53 -12.84
C ASP A 120 2.86 0.89 -12.46
N LEU A 121 2.06 1.35 -13.42
CA LEU A 121 0.62 1.54 -13.24
C LEU A 121 -0.08 0.24 -12.80
N LEU A 122 0.20 -0.89 -13.45
CA LEU A 122 -0.43 -2.18 -13.12
C LEU A 122 -0.13 -2.61 -11.67
N ARG A 123 1.06 -2.31 -11.15
CA ARG A 123 1.42 -2.64 -9.75
C ARG A 123 0.57 -1.88 -8.73
N MET A 124 0.03 -0.72 -9.10
CA MET A 124 -0.84 0.09 -8.25
C MET A 124 -2.32 -0.34 -8.33
N MET A 125 -2.71 -0.96 -9.45
CA MET A 125 -4.07 -1.45 -9.67
C MET A 125 -4.30 -2.71 -8.83
N LYS A 126 -5.21 -2.67 -7.85
CA LYS A 126 -5.53 -3.83 -7.00
C LYS A 126 -6.80 -4.56 -7.43
N SER A 127 -7.86 -3.81 -7.71
CA SER A 127 -9.21 -4.34 -8.01
C SER A 127 -9.77 -3.85 -9.34
N ASP A 128 -8.90 -3.29 -10.19
CA ASP A 128 -9.27 -2.71 -11.48
C ASP A 128 -8.95 -3.68 -12.62
N ARG A 129 -9.84 -3.75 -13.60
CA ARG A 129 -9.59 -4.54 -14.82
C ARG A 129 -8.77 -3.69 -15.79
N ALA A 130 -7.75 -4.28 -16.37
CA ALA A 130 -6.93 -3.67 -17.40
C ALA A 130 -7.12 -4.41 -18.74
N GLY A 131 -7.24 -3.64 -19.83
CA GLY A 131 -7.26 -4.14 -21.20
C GLY A 131 -6.25 -3.37 -22.06
N LEU A 132 -5.75 -4.00 -23.12
CA LEU A 132 -4.68 -3.44 -23.95
C LEU A 132 -5.12 -3.38 -25.41
N VAL A 133 -5.06 -2.20 -26.00
CA VAL A 133 -5.21 -1.95 -27.43
C VAL A 133 -3.86 -1.52 -27.97
N ALA A 134 -3.36 -2.23 -28.98
CA ALA A 134 -2.19 -1.80 -29.74
C ALA A 134 -2.67 -1.12 -31.02
N PHE A 135 -2.08 0.01 -31.39
CA PHE A 135 -2.49 0.72 -32.60
C PHE A 135 -1.35 1.40 -33.37
N SER A 136 -1.61 1.68 -34.64
CA SER A 136 -0.81 2.47 -35.58
C SER A 136 -1.81 3.02 -36.61
N GLY A 137 -1.69 2.72 -37.92
CA GLY A 137 -2.73 3.05 -38.90
C GLY A 137 -4.01 2.20 -38.77
N LYS A 138 -3.94 1.09 -38.03
CA LYS A 138 -5.08 0.29 -37.56
C LYS A 138 -4.94 0.03 -36.06
N ALA A 139 -5.98 -0.47 -35.41
CA ALA A 139 -5.93 -0.87 -34.00
C ALA A 139 -6.43 -2.31 -33.81
N VAL A 140 -5.89 -2.99 -32.79
CA VAL A 140 -6.26 -4.35 -32.40
C VAL A 140 -6.37 -4.44 -30.88
N LEU A 141 -7.42 -5.10 -30.39
CA LEU A 141 -7.53 -5.48 -28.98
C LEU A 141 -6.55 -6.62 -28.69
N GLN A 142 -5.42 -6.28 -28.09
CA GLN A 142 -4.34 -7.22 -27.80
C GLN A 142 -4.59 -8.01 -26.52
N CYS A 143 -5.16 -7.36 -25.50
CA CYS A 143 -5.59 -8.00 -24.26
C CYS A 143 -7.03 -7.55 -23.93
N PRO A 144 -8.00 -8.47 -23.82
CA PRO A 144 -9.29 -8.16 -23.23
C PRO A 144 -9.16 -7.68 -21.77
N LEU A 145 -10.21 -7.04 -21.25
CA LEU A 145 -10.26 -6.61 -19.85
C LEU A 145 -10.09 -7.79 -18.89
N THR A 146 -9.09 -7.71 -18.01
CA THR A 146 -8.77 -8.76 -17.04
C THR A 146 -8.33 -8.19 -15.69
N LEU A 147 -8.57 -8.94 -14.61
CA LEU A 147 -7.97 -8.71 -13.28
C LEU A 147 -6.58 -9.36 -13.15
N ASP A 148 -6.21 -10.23 -14.10
CA ASP A 148 -4.91 -10.89 -14.14
C ASP A 148 -3.89 -9.98 -14.85
N HIS A 149 -3.22 -9.15 -14.06
CA HIS A 149 -2.21 -8.21 -14.57
C HIS A 149 -0.92 -8.90 -15.04
N GLU A 150 -0.64 -10.11 -14.56
CA GLU A 150 0.49 -10.92 -15.05
C GLU A 150 0.21 -11.41 -16.47
N ALA A 151 -1.01 -11.85 -16.75
CA ALA A 151 -1.43 -12.17 -18.12
C ALA A 151 -1.38 -10.93 -19.03
N PHE A 152 -1.87 -9.79 -18.56
CA PHE A 152 -1.75 -8.51 -19.28
C PHE A 152 -0.28 -8.20 -19.63
N TYR A 153 0.63 -8.36 -18.67
CA TYR A 153 2.06 -8.07 -18.84
C TYR A 153 2.68 -8.89 -19.98
N ILE A 154 2.28 -10.16 -20.13
CA ILE A 154 2.74 -11.00 -21.25
C ILE A 154 2.36 -10.38 -22.60
N PHE A 155 1.12 -9.90 -22.74
CA PHE A 155 0.65 -9.25 -23.98
C PHE A 155 1.36 -7.93 -24.25
N LEU A 156 1.59 -7.13 -23.21
CA LEU A 156 2.32 -5.86 -23.31
C LEU A 156 3.76 -6.09 -23.79
N LYS A 157 4.44 -7.11 -23.27
CA LYS A 157 5.85 -7.39 -23.56
C LYS A 157 6.11 -7.67 -25.05
N VAL A 158 5.15 -8.30 -25.73
CA VAL A 158 5.24 -8.68 -27.15
C VAL A 158 5.12 -7.47 -28.09
N LEU A 159 4.58 -6.35 -27.62
CA LEU A 159 4.45 -5.14 -28.44
C LEU A 159 5.83 -4.55 -28.75
N THR A 160 6.09 -4.37 -30.04
CA THR A 160 7.31 -3.76 -30.59
C THR A 160 6.92 -2.65 -31.57
N PRO A 161 7.83 -1.73 -31.89
CA PRO A 161 7.53 -0.72 -32.89
C PRO A 161 7.32 -1.38 -34.27
N GLY A 162 6.27 -0.97 -34.99
CA GLY A 162 5.86 -1.62 -36.22
C GLY A 162 5.21 -3.00 -36.03
N PHE A 163 4.77 -3.33 -34.81
CA PHE A 163 4.01 -4.57 -34.51
C PHE A 163 2.83 -4.78 -35.47
N LEU A 164 2.16 -3.69 -35.85
CA LEU A 164 1.09 -3.72 -36.83
C LEU A 164 1.63 -3.41 -38.24
N PRO A 165 1.17 -4.16 -39.28
CA PRO A 165 1.69 -4.02 -40.64
C PRO A 165 1.27 -2.71 -41.32
N VAL A 166 0.20 -2.07 -40.83
CA VAL A 166 -0.30 -0.81 -41.38
C VAL A 166 0.41 0.35 -40.68
N GLY A 167 1.27 1.05 -41.43
CA GLY A 167 1.95 2.25 -40.93
C GLY A 167 1.00 3.45 -40.77
N GLY A 168 1.53 4.51 -40.17
CA GLY A 168 0.75 5.70 -39.77
C GLY A 168 0.19 5.57 -38.37
N THR A 169 -0.70 6.49 -38.03
CA THR A 169 -1.32 6.63 -36.71
C THR A 169 -2.76 7.06 -36.88
N ASN A 170 -3.70 6.28 -36.35
CA ASN A 170 -5.14 6.48 -36.47
C ASN A 170 -5.77 6.40 -35.07
N LEU A 171 -5.93 7.57 -34.45
CA LEU A 171 -6.44 7.69 -33.08
C LEU A 171 -7.93 7.28 -33.01
N SER A 172 -8.71 7.53 -34.06
CA SER A 172 -10.13 7.13 -34.10
C SER A 172 -10.29 5.62 -34.01
N GLU A 173 -9.49 4.86 -34.76
CA GLU A 173 -9.54 3.40 -34.75
C GLU A 173 -9.12 2.83 -33.38
N ALA A 174 -8.10 3.45 -32.76
CA ALA A 174 -7.65 3.09 -31.41
C ALA A 174 -8.76 3.28 -30.38
N LEU A 175 -9.40 4.46 -30.38
CA LEU A 175 -10.50 4.77 -29.49
C LEU A 175 -11.74 3.90 -29.75
N MET A 176 -12.10 3.64 -31.01
CA MET A 176 -13.21 2.74 -31.32
C MET A 176 -12.93 1.29 -30.92
N THR A 177 -11.70 0.82 -31.08
CA THR A 177 -11.31 -0.52 -30.64
C THR A 177 -11.35 -0.61 -29.12
N ALA A 178 -10.90 0.42 -28.42
CA ALA A 178 -11.01 0.51 -26.97
C ALA A 178 -12.47 0.52 -26.51
N TYR A 179 -13.31 1.35 -27.15
CA TYR A 179 -14.74 1.42 -26.91
C TYR A 179 -15.43 0.05 -27.06
N ASN A 180 -15.15 -0.66 -28.16
CA ASN A 180 -15.71 -1.99 -28.42
C ASN A 180 -15.16 -3.08 -27.48
N GLY A 181 -13.98 -2.85 -26.89
CA GLY A 181 -13.39 -3.77 -25.91
C GLY A 181 -14.04 -3.71 -24.52
N PHE A 182 -14.87 -2.70 -24.24
CA PHE A 182 -15.64 -2.65 -22.99
C PHE A 182 -16.88 -3.54 -23.05
N GLU A 183 -17.25 -4.12 -21.91
CA GLU A 183 -18.52 -4.82 -21.75
C GLU A 183 -19.69 -3.82 -21.75
N LYS A 184 -20.62 -3.98 -22.70
CA LYS A 184 -21.77 -3.06 -22.88
C LYS A 184 -22.74 -3.07 -21.70
N GLU A 185 -22.91 -4.21 -21.05
CA GLU A 185 -23.85 -4.40 -19.94
C GLU A 185 -23.24 -4.16 -18.56
N SER A 186 -21.98 -3.71 -18.49
CA SER A 186 -21.30 -3.46 -17.23
C SER A 186 -21.59 -2.06 -16.68
N ASP A 187 -22.04 -2.01 -15.43
CA ASP A 187 -22.32 -0.80 -14.63
C ASP A 187 -21.04 -0.13 -14.08
N THR A 188 -19.87 -0.62 -14.49
CA THR A 188 -18.56 -0.16 -14.08
C THR A 188 -18.21 1.18 -14.71
N LYS A 189 -17.43 1.98 -13.99
CA LYS A 189 -16.82 3.17 -14.58
C LYS A 189 -15.75 2.72 -15.55
N LYS A 190 -15.69 3.40 -16.70
CA LYS A 190 -14.82 3.04 -17.83
C LYS A 190 -13.92 4.22 -18.14
N ALA A 191 -12.64 3.95 -18.34
CA ALA A 191 -11.69 4.94 -18.81
C ALA A 191 -10.73 4.36 -19.83
N VAL A 192 -10.29 5.23 -20.74
CA VAL A 192 -9.24 4.93 -21.70
C VAL A 192 -8.01 5.75 -21.35
N ILE A 193 -6.84 5.11 -21.30
CA ILE A 193 -5.55 5.79 -21.28
C ILE A 193 -4.96 5.66 -22.68
N LEU A 194 -4.82 6.77 -23.38
CA LEU A 194 -4.21 6.86 -24.70
C LEU A 194 -2.77 7.31 -24.56
N ILE A 195 -1.81 6.48 -24.98
CA ILE A 195 -0.37 6.77 -24.93
C ILE A 195 0.16 6.86 -26.35
N THR A 196 0.58 8.05 -26.77
CA THR A 196 0.96 8.35 -28.16
C THR A 196 1.77 9.65 -28.22
N ASP A 197 2.44 9.89 -29.35
CA ASP A 197 2.95 11.22 -29.68
C ASP A 197 1.85 12.14 -30.26
N GLY A 198 0.64 11.64 -30.50
CA GLY A 198 -0.51 12.44 -30.92
C GLY A 198 -0.51 12.80 -32.40
N GLU A 199 0.46 12.33 -33.19
CA GLU A 199 0.42 12.51 -34.64
C GLU A 199 -0.80 11.75 -35.20
N ASN A 200 -1.85 12.45 -35.64
CA ASN A 200 -2.99 11.78 -36.27
C ASN A 200 -2.92 11.89 -37.79
N THR A 201 -2.85 10.74 -38.47
CA THR A 201 -2.73 10.67 -39.94
C THR A 201 -4.04 10.32 -40.64
N ALA A 202 -5.04 9.84 -39.89
CA ALA A 202 -6.34 9.43 -40.44
C ALA A 202 -7.45 9.44 -39.37
N GLY A 203 -8.69 9.66 -39.82
CA GLY A 203 -9.88 9.58 -38.96
C GLY A 203 -10.16 10.86 -38.16
N ASP A 204 -11.40 10.99 -37.67
CA ASP A 204 -11.83 12.03 -36.75
C ASP A 204 -11.86 11.49 -35.31
N ALA A 205 -10.80 11.75 -34.56
CA ALA A 205 -10.67 11.28 -33.18
C ALA A 205 -11.61 12.04 -32.24
N GLU A 206 -11.94 13.31 -32.57
CA GLU A 206 -12.82 14.16 -31.77
C GLU A 206 -14.27 13.67 -31.84
N GLU A 207 -14.74 13.24 -33.01
CA GLU A 207 -16.07 12.64 -33.15
C GLU A 207 -16.18 11.36 -32.31
N THR A 208 -15.13 10.54 -32.30
CA THR A 208 -15.08 9.30 -31.51
C THR A 208 -15.08 9.59 -30.02
N ALA A 209 -14.27 10.56 -29.57
CA ALA A 209 -14.24 10.99 -28.17
C ALA A 209 -15.60 11.53 -27.68
N LYS A 210 -16.33 12.27 -28.53
CA LYS A 210 -17.68 12.74 -28.19
C LYS A 210 -18.65 11.57 -27.94
N LYS A 211 -18.63 10.53 -28.80
CA LYS A 211 -19.44 9.32 -28.60
C LYS A 211 -19.10 8.61 -27.29
N MET A 212 -17.81 8.53 -26.95
CA MET A 212 -17.36 7.94 -25.69
C MET A 212 -17.79 8.78 -24.47
N ALA A 213 -17.78 10.11 -24.57
CA ALA A 213 -18.27 11.01 -23.53
C ALA A 213 -19.77 10.84 -23.26
N GLU A 214 -20.59 10.63 -24.31
CA GLU A 214 -22.03 10.36 -24.18
C GLU A 214 -22.32 9.09 -23.36
N GLU A 215 -21.44 8.09 -23.43
CA GLU A 215 -21.50 6.87 -22.61
C GLU A 215 -20.78 6.98 -21.26
N GLY A 216 -20.26 8.17 -20.92
CA GLY A 216 -19.57 8.43 -19.66
C GLY A 216 -18.18 7.79 -19.56
N ILE A 217 -17.56 7.46 -20.69
CA ILE A 217 -16.19 6.94 -20.78
C ILE A 217 -15.24 8.14 -20.83
N LYS A 218 -14.28 8.19 -19.90
CA LYS A 218 -13.27 9.25 -19.83
C LYS A 218 -12.01 8.86 -20.60
N ILE A 219 -11.39 9.80 -21.30
CA ILE A 219 -10.14 9.61 -22.05
C ILE A 219 -9.04 10.43 -21.39
N PHE A 220 -8.00 9.74 -20.95
CA PHE A 220 -6.78 10.32 -20.42
C PHE A 220 -5.69 10.19 -21.48
N CYS A 221 -5.07 11.29 -21.86
CA CYS A 221 -4.05 11.31 -22.90
C CYS A 221 -2.67 11.50 -22.29
N ILE A 222 -1.71 10.69 -22.73
CA ILE A 222 -0.31 10.78 -22.35
C ILE A 222 0.50 11.04 -23.60
N GLY A 223 0.99 12.26 -23.73
CA GLY A 223 1.85 12.69 -24.83
C GLY A 223 3.27 12.21 -24.60
N VAL A 224 3.78 11.35 -25.47
CA VAL A 224 5.16 10.83 -25.39
C VAL A 224 6.02 11.47 -26.46
N GLY A 225 7.05 12.21 -26.03
CA GLY A 225 8.05 12.80 -26.92
C GLY A 225 8.27 14.29 -26.71
N ASP A 226 9.24 14.82 -27.47
CA ASP A 226 9.59 16.22 -27.47
C ASP A 226 8.75 17.04 -28.48
N SER A 227 8.40 18.26 -28.09
CA SER A 227 7.70 19.25 -28.91
C SER A 227 8.63 19.86 -29.96
N GLU A 228 9.94 19.91 -29.71
CA GLU A 228 10.93 20.35 -30.72
C GLU A 228 11.08 19.33 -31.85
N GLY A 229 10.96 18.05 -31.48
CA GLY A 229 10.90 16.90 -32.37
C GLY A 229 12.19 16.11 -32.44
N ALA A 230 12.04 14.81 -32.67
CA ALA A 230 13.13 13.85 -32.62
C ALA A 230 13.22 13.05 -33.93
N PRO A 231 14.44 12.75 -34.42
CA PRO A 231 14.60 11.97 -35.63
C PRO A 231 14.25 10.51 -35.36
N ILE A 232 13.51 9.90 -36.29
CA ILE A 232 13.11 8.49 -36.19
C ILE A 232 14.24 7.60 -36.73
N PRO A 233 14.77 6.63 -35.97
CA PRO A 233 15.75 5.66 -36.48
C PRO A 233 15.21 4.82 -37.65
N ASP A 234 16.06 4.51 -38.63
CA ASP A 234 15.72 3.59 -39.73
C ASP A 234 16.37 2.21 -39.53
N GLU A 235 15.68 1.15 -39.97
CA GLU A 235 16.11 -0.26 -39.81
C GLU A 235 17.45 -0.54 -40.53
N LYS A 236 17.77 0.24 -41.57
CA LYS A 236 19.00 0.12 -42.36
C LYS A 236 20.19 0.92 -41.79
N GLY A 237 20.01 1.55 -40.63
CA GLY A 237 20.97 2.47 -40.02
C GLY A 237 20.77 3.92 -40.49
N GLY A 238 21.05 4.86 -39.58
CA GLY A 238 20.74 6.28 -39.78
C GLY A 238 19.29 6.61 -39.40
N PHE A 239 18.77 7.70 -39.98
CA PHE A 239 17.42 8.20 -39.68
C PHE A 239 16.50 8.09 -40.89
N LYS A 240 15.21 7.91 -40.62
CA LYS A 240 14.14 7.88 -41.61
C LYS A 240 14.12 9.19 -42.40
N LYS A 241 14.04 9.05 -43.72
CA LYS A 241 13.98 10.19 -44.64
C LYS A 241 12.65 10.25 -45.39
N ASP A 242 12.20 11.45 -45.72
CA ASP A 242 11.05 11.68 -46.59
C ASP A 242 11.41 11.44 -48.07
N ALA A 243 10.42 11.58 -48.96
CA ALA A 243 10.62 11.43 -50.41
C ALA A 243 11.59 12.48 -51.02
N SER A 244 11.84 13.57 -50.30
CA SER A 244 12.75 14.64 -50.69
C SER A 244 14.18 14.43 -50.14
N GLY A 245 14.40 13.38 -49.34
CA GLY A 245 15.69 13.05 -48.73
C GLY A 245 15.98 13.76 -47.40
N ASN A 246 15.02 14.51 -46.85
CA ASN A 246 15.17 15.19 -45.55
C ASN A 246 14.86 14.24 -44.40
N ILE A 247 15.49 14.44 -43.24
CA ILE A 247 15.25 13.64 -42.04
C ILE A 247 13.83 13.92 -41.52
N VAL A 248 13.08 12.87 -41.25
CA VAL A 248 11.75 12.94 -40.65
C VAL A 248 11.90 13.15 -39.14
N LEU A 249 11.40 14.27 -38.64
CA LEU A 249 11.34 14.60 -37.22
C LEU A 249 9.91 14.38 -36.72
N SER A 250 9.74 13.51 -35.73
CA SER A 250 8.45 13.31 -35.05
C SER A 250 8.30 14.25 -33.86
N ARG A 251 7.13 14.87 -33.72
CA ARG A 251 6.82 15.83 -32.65
C ARG A 251 5.55 15.41 -31.93
N VAL A 252 5.50 15.67 -30.63
CA VAL A 252 4.27 15.48 -29.88
C VAL A 252 3.22 16.55 -30.24
N ASP A 253 2.00 16.14 -30.61
CA ASP A 253 0.85 17.05 -30.80
C ASP A 253 0.07 17.24 -29.49
N GLU A 254 0.64 18.06 -28.61
CA GLU A 254 0.04 18.32 -27.29
C GLU A 254 -1.36 18.94 -27.41
N LYS A 255 -1.55 19.86 -28.35
CA LYS A 255 -2.83 20.58 -28.51
C LYS A 255 -3.95 19.65 -28.94
N GLY A 256 -3.65 18.72 -29.85
CA GLY A 256 -4.60 17.69 -30.26
C GLY A 256 -4.99 16.79 -29.09
N LEU A 257 -4.01 16.32 -28.31
CA LEU A 257 -4.23 15.44 -27.17
C LEU A 257 -4.96 16.11 -25.99
N GLU A 258 -4.63 17.37 -25.67
CA GLU A 258 -5.35 18.18 -24.68
C GLU A 258 -6.82 18.36 -25.05
N LYS A 259 -7.08 18.71 -26.31
CA LYS A 259 -8.44 18.88 -26.82
C LYS A 259 -9.23 17.58 -26.73
N LEU A 260 -8.61 16.46 -27.09
CA LEU A 260 -9.23 15.13 -27.04
C LEU A 260 -9.60 14.72 -25.61
N ALA A 261 -8.70 14.92 -24.64
CA ALA A 261 -8.96 14.63 -23.24
C ALA A 261 -10.07 15.51 -22.66
N ALA A 262 -10.05 16.81 -23.00
CA ALA A 262 -11.03 17.79 -22.53
C ALA A 262 -12.47 17.48 -22.96
N LEU A 263 -12.68 16.87 -24.13
CA LEU A 263 -14.00 16.47 -24.61
C LEU A 263 -14.71 15.45 -23.70
N THR A 264 -13.95 14.72 -22.88
CA THR A 264 -14.46 13.61 -22.06
C THR A 264 -14.31 13.84 -20.55
N ASP A 265 -13.99 15.07 -20.12
CA ASP A 265 -13.65 15.38 -18.72
C ASP A 265 -12.51 14.50 -18.17
N GLY A 266 -11.55 14.20 -19.04
CA GLY A 266 -10.30 13.53 -18.73
C GLY A 266 -9.17 14.52 -18.49
N ALA A 267 -7.93 14.05 -18.60
CA ALA A 267 -6.73 14.88 -18.43
C ALA A 267 -5.66 14.53 -19.46
N TYR A 268 -4.89 15.54 -19.84
CA TYR A 268 -3.67 15.37 -20.61
C TYR A 268 -2.46 15.53 -19.69
N VAL A 269 -1.45 14.68 -19.90
CA VAL A 269 -0.15 14.76 -19.26
C VAL A 269 0.92 14.55 -20.33
N ARG A 270 1.98 15.34 -20.26
CA ARG A 270 3.16 15.13 -21.08
C ARG A 270 4.17 14.26 -20.35
N SER A 271 4.68 13.24 -21.02
CA SER A 271 5.83 12.46 -20.61
C SER A 271 7.11 13.22 -20.96
N VAL A 272 7.62 14.05 -20.05
CA VAL A 272 8.95 14.69 -20.19
C VAL A 272 9.97 13.86 -19.44
N ALA A 273 11.21 13.81 -19.96
CA ALA A 273 12.36 13.05 -19.46
C ALA A 273 12.27 12.61 -17.99
N GLY A 274 11.74 11.39 -17.80
CA GLY A 274 11.96 10.55 -16.63
C GLY A 274 10.81 10.45 -15.59
N ASP A 275 9.66 11.10 -15.75
CA ASP A 275 8.45 10.80 -14.95
C ASP A 275 7.23 10.87 -15.89
N MET A 276 6.59 9.72 -16.20
CA MET A 276 5.20 9.80 -16.66
C MET A 276 4.34 9.88 -15.41
N ASP A 277 3.57 10.96 -15.26
CA ASP A 277 2.63 11.13 -14.15
C ASP A 277 1.40 10.19 -14.23
N LEU A 278 1.58 8.97 -14.74
CA LEU A 278 0.56 7.92 -14.83
C LEU A 278 -0.02 7.59 -13.46
N ASP A 279 0.84 7.54 -12.43
CA ASP A 279 0.48 7.35 -11.03
C ASP A 279 -0.46 8.46 -10.52
N LEU A 280 -0.19 9.72 -10.89
CA LEU A 280 -0.99 10.88 -10.49
C LEU A 280 -2.33 10.88 -11.23
N ILE A 281 -2.34 10.61 -12.54
CA ILE A 281 -3.59 10.45 -13.31
C ILE A 281 -4.44 9.35 -12.68
N TYR A 282 -3.84 8.18 -12.43
CA TYR A 282 -4.55 7.05 -11.87
C TYR A 282 -5.07 7.34 -10.46
N THR A 283 -4.22 7.86 -9.57
CA THR A 283 -4.59 8.07 -8.16
C THR A 283 -5.55 9.26 -7.98
N ASP A 284 -5.30 10.39 -8.64
CA ASP A 284 -6.03 11.64 -8.40
C ASP A 284 -7.22 11.84 -9.33
N ARG A 285 -7.19 11.31 -10.56
CA ARG A 285 -8.26 11.53 -11.55
C ARG A 285 -9.11 10.28 -11.76
N ILE A 286 -8.49 9.11 -11.91
CA ILE A 286 -9.21 7.86 -12.18
C ILE A 286 -9.81 7.34 -10.88
N ARG A 287 -9.01 7.05 -9.86
CA ARG A 287 -9.46 6.40 -8.62
C ARG A 287 -10.28 7.30 -7.72
N LYS A 288 -9.89 8.57 -7.53
CA LYS A 288 -10.66 9.55 -6.75
C LYS A 288 -11.85 10.13 -7.51
N GLY A 289 -11.68 10.41 -8.80
CA GLY A 289 -12.71 11.02 -9.64
C GLY A 289 -13.75 10.03 -10.17
N MET A 290 -13.41 8.74 -10.24
CA MET A 290 -14.32 7.67 -10.62
C MET A 290 -14.41 6.66 -9.49
N GLU A 291 -15.24 6.96 -8.49
CA GLU A 291 -15.59 5.96 -7.48
C GLU A 291 -16.21 4.74 -8.17
N GLY A 292 -15.39 3.70 -8.30
CA GLY A 292 -15.76 2.43 -8.91
C GLY A 292 -16.95 1.79 -8.20
N LYS A 293 -17.85 1.17 -8.97
CA LYS A 293 -18.84 0.23 -8.45
C LYS A 293 -18.29 -1.20 -8.53
N THR A 294 -18.95 -2.11 -7.84
CA THR A 294 -18.48 -3.47 -7.54
C THR A 294 -18.12 -4.28 -8.79
N LEU A 295 -16.86 -4.69 -8.91
CA LEU A 295 -16.30 -5.36 -10.09
C LEU A 295 -16.16 -6.87 -9.97
N ALA A 296 -16.19 -7.42 -8.75
CA ALA A 296 -16.16 -8.86 -8.54
C ALA A 296 -17.05 -9.24 -7.35
N SER A 297 -17.92 -10.23 -7.56
CA SER A 297 -18.69 -10.88 -6.50
C SER A 297 -17.99 -12.18 -6.10
N GLY A 298 -16.81 -12.05 -5.51
CA GLY A 298 -16.15 -13.17 -4.85
C GLY A 298 -16.95 -13.58 -3.62
N ARG A 299 -17.12 -14.88 -3.38
CA ARG A 299 -17.75 -15.39 -2.15
C ARG A 299 -16.67 -15.88 -1.21
N GLN A 300 -16.50 -15.22 -0.07
CA GLN A 300 -15.63 -15.69 0.99
C GLN A 300 -16.41 -16.56 1.98
N LYS A 301 -15.85 -17.70 2.38
CA LYS A 301 -16.38 -18.49 3.49
C LYS A 301 -15.97 -17.83 4.80
N VAL A 302 -16.93 -17.20 5.47
CA VAL A 302 -16.73 -16.64 6.81
C VAL A 302 -17.28 -17.62 7.83
N TRP A 303 -16.42 -18.17 8.66
CA TRP A 303 -16.80 -19.09 9.73
C TRP A 303 -17.53 -18.34 10.84
N GLU A 304 -18.68 -18.87 11.28
CA GLU A 304 -19.41 -18.25 12.37
C GLU A 304 -18.86 -18.69 13.73
N ASN A 305 -18.59 -17.73 14.60
CA ASN A 305 -18.21 -17.99 15.98
C ASN A 305 -19.46 -18.38 16.79
N ARG A 306 -19.38 -19.50 17.51
CA ARG A 306 -20.48 -20.17 18.21
C ARG A 306 -20.18 -20.32 19.70
N PHE A 307 -19.32 -19.46 20.26
CA PHE A 307 -18.98 -19.44 21.69
C PHE A 307 -20.18 -19.41 22.64
N GLN A 308 -21.34 -18.87 22.20
CA GLN A 308 -22.60 -18.84 22.94
C GLN A 308 -23.02 -20.22 23.49
N TRP A 309 -22.78 -21.29 22.73
CA TRP A 309 -23.12 -22.66 23.13
C TRP A 309 -22.28 -23.18 24.31
N PHE A 310 -21.14 -22.56 24.62
CA PHE A 310 -20.33 -22.88 25.79
C PHE A 310 -20.51 -21.84 26.90
N LEU A 311 -20.69 -20.57 26.54
CA LEU A 311 -20.94 -19.50 27.49
C LEU A 311 -22.25 -19.72 28.26
N PHE A 312 -23.33 -20.08 27.56
CA PHE A 312 -24.66 -20.22 28.17
C PHE A 312 -24.73 -21.37 29.20
N PRO A 313 -24.27 -22.60 28.90
CA PRO A 313 -24.17 -23.65 29.91
C PRO A 313 -23.26 -23.26 31.09
N GLY A 314 -22.12 -22.61 30.82
CA GLY A 314 -21.22 -22.14 31.89
C GLY A 314 -21.91 -21.17 32.85
N LEU A 315 -22.72 -20.26 32.32
CA LEU A 315 -23.49 -19.29 33.10
C LEU A 315 -24.61 -19.99 33.91
N ILE A 316 -25.32 -20.94 33.33
CA ILE A 316 -26.32 -21.76 34.05
C ILE A 316 -25.68 -22.53 35.21
N ILE A 317 -24.53 -23.16 34.98
CA ILE A 317 -23.80 -23.92 36.00
C ILE A 317 -23.38 -22.99 37.16
N LEU A 318 -22.90 -21.79 36.84
CA LEU A 318 -22.56 -20.77 37.84
C LEU A 318 -23.79 -20.31 38.64
N LEU A 319 -24.94 -20.13 37.98
CA LEU A 319 -26.19 -19.77 38.66
C LEU A 319 -26.69 -20.91 39.56
N ALA A 320 -26.57 -22.17 39.12
CA ALA A 320 -26.90 -23.33 39.94
C ALA A 320 -26.02 -23.42 41.20
N GLU A 321 -24.74 -23.07 41.10
CA GLU A 321 -23.82 -22.94 42.24
C GLU A 321 -24.34 -21.89 43.24
N PHE A 322 -24.80 -20.74 42.76
CA PHE A 322 -25.29 -19.65 43.59
C PHE A 322 -26.54 -20.05 44.39
N VAL A 323 -27.49 -20.77 43.77
CA VAL A 323 -28.72 -21.29 44.43
C VAL A 323 -28.40 -22.25 45.57
N LEU A 324 -27.28 -22.98 45.48
CA LEU A 324 -26.84 -23.91 46.53
C LEU A 324 -26.26 -23.19 47.77
N ALA A 325 -26.17 -21.86 47.81
CA ALA A 325 -25.63 -21.12 48.96
C ALA A 325 -26.47 -21.32 50.25
N PRO A 326 -25.83 -21.50 51.43
CA PRO A 326 -26.55 -21.66 52.69
C PRO A 326 -27.11 -20.32 53.19
N GLY A 327 -28.44 -20.21 53.26
CA GLY A 327 -29.15 -19.09 53.90
C GLY A 327 -30.55 -18.86 53.31
N LYS A 328 -31.50 -18.37 54.11
CA LYS A 328 -32.78 -17.83 53.63
C LYS A 328 -32.54 -16.47 52.96
N ARG A 329 -31.82 -16.45 51.83
CA ARG A 329 -31.81 -15.28 50.94
C ARG A 329 -32.76 -15.59 49.80
N THR A 330 -33.86 -14.85 49.80
CA THR A 330 -35.08 -15.06 49.01
C THR A 330 -34.79 -15.06 47.51
N LEU A 331 -35.52 -15.89 46.77
CA LEU A 331 -35.55 -15.96 45.30
C LEU A 331 -35.72 -14.59 44.61
N ASN A 332 -36.08 -13.53 45.33
CA ASN A 332 -36.35 -12.20 44.80
C ASN A 332 -35.11 -11.50 44.21
N GLY A 333 -33.89 -11.90 44.58
CA GLY A 333 -32.65 -11.42 43.94
C GLY A 333 -32.19 -12.26 42.75
N PHE A 334 -32.74 -13.47 42.58
CA PHE A 334 -32.32 -14.46 41.57
C PHE A 334 -32.96 -14.20 40.19
N LEU A 335 -34.23 -13.80 40.17
CA LEU A 335 -34.98 -13.51 38.94
C LEU A 335 -34.37 -12.40 38.06
N PRO A 336 -33.94 -11.23 38.60
CA PRO A 336 -33.35 -10.18 37.77
C PRO A 336 -31.98 -10.56 37.21
N VAL A 337 -31.14 -11.31 37.95
CA VAL A 337 -29.82 -11.74 37.48
C VAL A 337 -29.94 -12.82 36.39
N LEU A 338 -30.88 -13.75 36.54
CA LEU A 338 -31.22 -14.76 35.53
C LEU A 338 -31.77 -14.09 34.26
N MET A 339 -32.67 -13.11 34.39
CA MET A 339 -33.22 -12.35 33.27
C MET A 339 -32.15 -11.53 32.54
N VAL A 340 -31.27 -10.81 33.26
CA VAL A 340 -30.16 -10.07 32.66
C VAL A 340 -29.18 -11.00 31.94
N SER A 341 -28.91 -12.19 32.48
CA SER A 341 -28.02 -13.17 31.86
C SER A 341 -28.62 -13.79 30.58
N ILE A 342 -29.92 -14.09 30.59
CA ILE A 342 -30.66 -14.55 29.40
C ILE A 342 -30.68 -13.44 28.34
N ILE A 343 -30.95 -12.19 28.74
CA ILE A 343 -30.93 -11.04 27.84
C ILE A 343 -29.53 -10.83 27.25
N LEU A 344 -28.45 -10.86 28.04
CA LEU A 344 -27.08 -10.74 27.54
C LEU A 344 -26.68 -11.87 26.58
N SER A 345 -27.19 -13.09 26.81
CA SER A 345 -26.89 -14.25 25.96
C SER A 345 -27.69 -14.29 24.66
N CYS A 346 -28.84 -13.62 24.62
CA CYS A 346 -29.74 -13.55 23.46
C CYS A 346 -29.51 -12.32 22.58
N ILE A 347 -28.64 -11.38 22.96
CA ILE A 347 -28.23 -10.31 22.05
C ILE A 347 -27.32 -10.96 20.99
N PRO A 348 -27.75 -11.05 19.72
CA PRO A 348 -26.82 -11.39 18.67
C PRO A 348 -25.83 -10.22 18.62
N LEU A 349 -24.64 -10.41 19.19
CA LEU A 349 -23.49 -9.53 18.99
C LEU A 349 -23.02 -9.70 17.53
N GLY A 350 -23.88 -9.38 16.58
CA GLY A 350 -23.62 -9.35 15.14
C GLY A 350 -22.65 -8.24 14.73
N THR A 351 -22.08 -7.52 15.69
CA THR A 351 -21.08 -6.47 15.47
C THR A 351 -19.93 -6.55 16.48
N ALA A 352 -19.63 -7.72 17.03
CA ALA A 352 -18.37 -7.94 17.74
C ALA A 352 -17.17 -8.12 16.78
N ARG A 353 -17.03 -7.21 15.81
CA ARG A 353 -15.74 -6.88 15.17
C ARG A 353 -14.99 -5.81 15.99
N ALA A 354 -15.25 -5.70 17.29
CA ALA A 354 -14.68 -4.68 18.16
C ALA A 354 -13.21 -4.95 18.58
N GLY A 355 -12.66 -6.15 18.33
CA GLY A 355 -11.24 -6.40 18.59
C GLY A 355 -10.29 -5.82 17.53
N MET A 356 -10.79 -5.57 16.31
CA MET A 356 -9.95 -5.29 15.15
C MET A 356 -9.89 -3.79 14.79
N PHE A 357 -10.85 -2.99 15.27
CA PHE A 357 -10.91 -1.53 15.09
C PHE A 357 -10.42 -0.74 16.32
N PHE A 358 -10.15 -1.41 17.44
CA PHE A 358 -9.77 -0.77 18.72
C PHE A 358 -8.39 -1.18 19.25
N SER A 359 -7.60 -1.98 18.53
CA SER A 359 -6.21 -2.22 18.95
C SER A 359 -5.39 -0.94 18.74
N PRO A 360 -4.46 -0.60 19.66
CA PRO A 360 -3.62 0.58 19.47
C PRO A 360 -2.85 0.55 18.14
N ALA A 361 -2.33 -0.62 17.72
CA ALA A 361 -1.69 -0.75 16.41
C ALA A 361 -2.64 -0.43 15.25
N GLY A 362 -3.91 -0.85 15.31
CA GLY A 362 -4.91 -0.58 14.26
C GLY A 362 -5.28 0.91 14.16
N GLN A 363 -5.39 1.57 15.32
CA GLN A 363 -5.56 3.03 15.38
C GLN A 363 -4.34 3.75 14.81
N GLY A 364 -3.14 3.24 15.09
CA GLY A 364 -1.88 3.76 14.55
C GLY A 364 -1.82 3.69 13.03
N ILE A 365 -2.17 2.56 12.42
CA ILE A 365 -2.20 2.44 10.94
C ILE A 365 -3.23 3.39 10.33
N LYS A 366 -4.43 3.49 10.91
CA LYS A 366 -5.45 4.41 10.40
C LYS A 366 -5.00 5.87 10.44
N ALA A 367 -4.38 6.28 11.54
CA ALA A 367 -3.79 7.62 11.66
C ALA A 367 -2.65 7.83 10.65
N TYR A 368 -1.82 6.80 10.43
CA TYR A 368 -0.72 6.83 9.45
C TYR A 368 -1.25 7.01 8.02
N GLU A 369 -2.26 6.25 7.62
CA GLU A 369 -2.96 6.40 6.32
C GLU A 369 -3.61 7.78 6.16
N GLY A 370 -4.12 8.34 7.27
CA GLY A 370 -4.63 9.70 7.35
C GLY A 370 -3.55 10.79 7.34
N LYS A 371 -2.27 10.45 7.21
CA LYS A 371 -1.09 11.34 7.31
C LYS A 371 -0.95 12.06 8.66
N GLN A 372 -1.57 11.53 9.70
CA GLN A 372 -1.47 12.01 11.08
C GLN A 372 -0.34 11.26 11.79
N TYR A 373 0.90 11.45 11.33
CA TYR A 373 2.04 10.62 11.76
C TYR A 373 2.36 10.71 13.26
N GLU A 374 2.18 11.89 13.86
CA GLU A 374 2.29 12.09 15.31
C GLU A 374 1.26 11.27 16.12
N GLU A 375 0.02 11.22 15.64
CA GLU A 375 -1.05 10.45 16.27
C GLU A 375 -0.82 8.94 16.05
N ALA A 376 -0.36 8.57 14.85
CA ALA A 376 0.06 7.22 14.53
C ALA A 376 1.17 6.73 15.47
N ARG A 377 2.19 7.55 15.69
CA ARG A 377 3.32 7.25 16.58
C ARG A 377 2.85 6.96 18.00
N LYS A 378 1.95 7.79 18.56
CA LYS A 378 1.36 7.57 19.89
C LYS A 378 0.66 6.22 20.00
N HIS A 379 -0.18 5.91 19.02
CA HIS A 379 -0.90 4.64 18.99
C HIS A 379 0.00 3.42 18.82
N PHE A 380 1.11 3.55 18.06
CA PHE A 380 2.11 2.49 17.97
C PHE A 380 2.93 2.34 19.26
N ILE A 381 3.21 3.43 19.99
CA ILE A 381 3.82 3.37 21.32
C ILE A 381 2.88 2.66 22.32
N ASP A 382 1.59 2.97 22.29
CA ASP A 382 0.59 2.26 23.10
C ASP A 382 0.55 0.76 22.77
N ALA A 383 0.73 0.40 21.50
CA ALA A 383 0.84 -1.00 21.07
C ALA A 383 2.12 -1.66 21.61
N GLN A 384 3.26 -0.96 21.54
CA GLN A 384 4.54 -1.42 22.08
C GLN A 384 4.48 -1.59 23.61
N LEU A 385 3.79 -0.72 24.32
CA LEU A 385 3.61 -0.84 25.77
C LEU A 385 2.73 -2.05 26.13
N ALA A 386 1.78 -2.40 25.28
CA ALA A 386 0.92 -3.57 25.45
C ALA A 386 1.64 -4.89 25.12
N ASP A 387 2.52 -4.90 24.12
CA ASP A 387 3.32 -6.06 23.72
C ASP A 387 4.79 -5.67 23.42
N PRO A 388 5.65 -5.57 24.45
CA PRO A 388 7.02 -5.07 24.27
C PRO A 388 7.95 -5.99 23.47
N ASP A 389 7.61 -7.27 23.31
CA ASP A 389 8.45 -8.25 22.62
C ASP A 389 8.22 -8.25 21.10
N ASP A 390 7.08 -7.70 20.63
CA ASP A 390 6.75 -7.64 19.22
C ASP A 390 7.55 -6.55 18.47
N LYS A 391 8.53 -7.01 17.68
CA LYS A 391 9.42 -6.19 16.86
C LYS A 391 8.67 -5.34 15.82
N ARG A 392 7.44 -5.69 15.44
CA ARG A 392 6.60 -4.89 14.52
C ARG A 392 6.24 -3.53 15.10
N HIS A 393 6.05 -3.43 16.41
CA HIS A 393 5.72 -2.16 17.03
C HIS A 393 6.88 -1.18 16.94
N TYR A 394 8.12 -1.65 17.13
CA TYR A 394 9.31 -0.84 16.91
C TYR A 394 9.40 -0.37 15.46
N TYR A 395 9.21 -1.28 14.51
CA TYR A 395 9.20 -0.93 13.09
C TYR A 395 8.12 0.12 12.76
N ASN A 396 6.88 -0.05 13.22
CA ASN A 396 5.77 0.88 12.95
C ASN A 396 6.01 2.27 13.56
N ILE A 397 6.58 2.35 14.77
CA ILE A 397 6.99 3.61 15.39
C ILE A 397 8.06 4.29 14.52
N GLY A 398 9.07 3.52 14.08
CA GLY A 398 10.13 4.02 13.22
C GLY A 398 9.60 4.57 11.89
N THR A 399 8.64 3.87 11.27
CA THR A 399 7.96 4.31 10.05
C THR A 399 7.18 5.61 10.25
N ALA A 400 6.44 5.75 11.35
CA ALA A 400 5.74 6.99 11.69
C ALA A 400 6.71 8.16 11.97
N ALA A 401 7.78 7.92 12.74
CA ALA A 401 8.81 8.91 13.04
C ALA A 401 9.55 9.39 11.77
N TYR A 402 9.88 8.46 10.86
CA TYR A 402 10.51 8.80 9.58
C TYR A 402 9.62 9.73 8.75
N MET A 403 8.32 9.42 8.64
CA MET A 403 7.38 10.27 7.91
C MET A 403 7.16 11.64 8.55
N ASN A 404 7.38 11.73 9.86
CA ASN A 404 7.40 12.99 10.59
C ASN A 404 8.74 13.73 10.55
N LYS A 405 9.72 13.21 9.76
CA LYS A 405 11.08 13.75 9.60
C LYS A 405 11.97 13.66 10.85
N GLU A 406 11.62 12.78 11.79
CA GLU A 406 12.39 12.50 13.01
C GLU A 406 13.32 11.31 12.78
N TYR A 407 14.33 11.51 11.92
CA TYR A 407 15.14 10.41 11.42
C TYR A 407 16.01 9.74 12.49
N GLU A 408 16.45 10.47 13.53
CA GLU A 408 17.18 9.92 14.69
C GLU A 408 16.34 8.91 15.48
N GLU A 409 15.08 9.26 15.76
CA GLU A 409 14.14 8.38 16.45
C GLU A 409 13.79 7.18 15.56
N ALA A 410 13.54 7.43 14.28
CA ALA A 410 13.28 6.38 13.30
C ALA A 410 14.41 5.35 13.24
N LEU A 411 15.66 5.81 13.16
CA LEU A 411 16.85 4.97 13.15
C LEU A 411 16.92 4.06 14.38
N GLY A 412 16.74 4.63 15.58
CA GLY A 412 16.76 3.88 16.83
C GLY A 412 15.66 2.82 16.92
N HIS A 413 14.50 3.08 16.33
CA HIS A 413 13.37 2.14 16.29
C HIS A 413 13.55 1.05 15.22
N PHE A 414 14.06 1.38 14.04
CA PHE A 414 14.40 0.36 13.04
C PHE A 414 15.51 -0.56 13.52
N SER A 415 16.53 -0.04 14.21
CA SER A 415 17.61 -0.83 14.79
C SER A 415 17.08 -1.93 15.73
N LYS A 416 16.08 -1.60 16.57
CA LYS A 416 15.42 -2.58 17.45
C LYS A 416 14.56 -3.60 16.69
N ALA A 417 14.04 -3.23 15.53
CA ALA A 417 13.25 -4.11 14.66
C ALA A 417 14.12 -5.09 13.85
N LEU A 418 15.43 -4.84 13.70
CA LEU A 418 16.36 -5.75 13.01
C LEU A 418 16.46 -7.13 13.67
N ASP A 419 16.22 -7.21 14.98
CA ASP A 419 16.17 -8.46 15.74
C ASP A 419 14.91 -9.31 15.47
N ALA A 420 14.07 -8.93 14.50
CA ALA A 420 12.91 -9.70 14.12
C ALA A 420 13.31 -11.06 13.53
N GLY A 421 12.66 -12.14 14.02
CA GLY A 421 12.79 -13.48 13.43
C GLY A 421 12.09 -13.62 12.07
N ASP A 422 11.22 -12.67 11.73
CA ASP A 422 10.52 -12.58 10.44
C ASP A 422 11.44 -11.96 9.38
N VAL A 423 11.70 -12.72 8.30
CA VAL A 423 12.63 -12.32 7.23
C VAL A 423 12.15 -11.07 6.50
N THR A 424 10.86 -10.94 6.25
CA THR A 424 10.25 -9.80 5.54
C THR A 424 10.31 -8.55 6.40
N LEU A 425 9.96 -8.67 7.69
CA LEU A 425 10.02 -7.54 8.62
C LEU A 425 11.47 -7.08 8.83
N ARG A 426 12.40 -8.03 8.97
CA ARG A 426 13.83 -7.71 9.10
C ARG A 426 14.36 -7.03 7.85
N HIS A 427 14.02 -7.52 6.66
CA HIS A 427 14.35 -6.87 5.39
C HIS A 427 13.85 -5.42 5.36
N ASN A 428 12.57 -5.19 5.64
CA ASN A 428 11.99 -3.85 5.61
C ASN A 428 12.61 -2.93 6.68
N ALA A 429 12.95 -3.48 7.85
CA ALA A 429 13.68 -2.74 8.88
C ALA A 429 15.09 -2.36 8.44
N MET A 430 15.86 -3.27 7.80
CA MET A 430 17.18 -2.98 7.22
C MET A 430 17.09 -1.87 6.19
N PHE A 431 16.14 -1.99 5.27
CA PHE A 431 15.92 -1.03 4.20
C PHE A 431 15.62 0.37 4.74
N ASN A 432 14.66 0.48 5.67
CA ASN A 432 14.29 1.77 6.25
C ASN A 432 15.37 2.34 7.19
N HIS A 433 16.17 1.49 7.83
CA HIS A 433 17.32 1.91 8.62
C HIS A 433 18.37 2.59 7.73
N ALA A 434 18.70 1.98 6.58
CA ALA A 434 19.61 2.56 5.60
C ALA A 434 19.09 3.89 5.03
N ALA A 435 17.78 3.97 4.77
CA ALA A 435 17.13 5.21 4.37
C ALA A 435 17.24 6.30 5.47
N ALA A 436 17.04 5.94 6.75
CA ALA A 436 17.17 6.87 7.87
C ALA A 436 18.62 7.37 8.03
N GLN A 437 19.62 6.49 7.87
CA GLN A 437 21.04 6.88 7.87
C GLN A 437 21.33 7.94 6.80
N TYR A 438 20.83 7.72 5.58
CA TYR A 438 20.99 8.69 4.50
C TYR A 438 20.38 10.06 4.86
N ARG A 439 19.16 10.09 5.42
CA ARG A 439 18.50 11.35 5.82
C ARG A 439 19.23 12.09 6.94
N LEU A 440 19.96 11.36 7.79
CA LEU A 440 20.84 11.93 8.82
C LEU A 440 22.19 12.42 8.27
N GLY A 441 22.47 12.17 6.99
CA GLY A 441 23.74 12.53 6.34
C GLY A 441 24.85 11.50 6.54
N ASN A 442 24.56 10.36 7.17
CA ASN A 442 25.46 9.23 7.37
C ASN A 442 25.52 8.38 6.09
N MET A 443 26.07 8.96 5.03
CA MET A 443 26.06 8.36 3.69
C MET A 443 26.91 7.09 3.61
N ASP A 444 27.99 7.01 4.37
CA ASP A 444 28.86 5.83 4.42
C ASP A 444 28.15 4.62 5.03
N GLU A 445 27.45 4.85 6.14
CA GLU A 445 26.65 3.84 6.82
C GLU A 445 25.49 3.38 5.93
N ALA A 446 24.77 4.30 5.29
CA ALA A 446 23.69 3.97 4.38
C ALA A 446 24.17 3.09 3.20
N ILE A 447 25.32 3.42 2.58
CA ILE A 447 25.93 2.63 1.51
C ILE A 447 26.22 1.21 2.00
N LYS A 448 26.86 1.09 3.17
CA LYS A 448 27.23 -0.20 3.75
C LYS A 448 26.00 -1.08 4.00
N GLU A 449 24.93 -0.50 4.55
CA GLU A 449 23.70 -1.23 4.86
C GLU A 449 22.96 -1.67 3.60
N TYR A 450 22.87 -0.83 2.55
CA TYR A 450 22.31 -1.28 1.27
C TYR A 450 23.16 -2.39 0.62
N GLU A 451 24.48 -2.35 0.73
CA GLU A 451 25.34 -3.46 0.29
C GLU A 451 25.11 -4.75 1.10
N GLU A 452 24.79 -4.64 2.40
CA GLU A 452 24.41 -5.78 3.24
C GLU A 452 23.05 -6.36 2.84
N ILE A 453 22.05 -5.52 2.56
CA ILE A 453 20.75 -5.95 2.03
C ILE A 453 20.95 -6.75 0.73
N LEU A 454 21.77 -6.26 -0.21
CA LEU A 454 22.00 -6.93 -1.49
C LEU A 454 22.83 -8.22 -1.40
N LYS A 455 23.59 -8.41 -0.32
CA LYS A 455 24.24 -9.70 -0.06
C LYS A 455 23.21 -10.76 0.34
N GLU A 456 22.18 -10.36 1.07
CA GLU A 456 21.13 -11.26 1.55
C GLU A 456 19.96 -11.42 0.55
N PHE A 457 19.66 -10.36 -0.19
CA PHE A 457 18.58 -10.26 -1.17
C PHE A 457 19.13 -9.75 -2.52
N PRO A 458 19.83 -10.60 -3.29
CA PRO A 458 20.55 -10.16 -4.50
C PRO A 458 19.66 -9.61 -5.62
N ASP A 459 18.37 -9.93 -5.60
CA ASP A 459 17.39 -9.50 -6.61
C ASP A 459 16.55 -8.28 -6.16
N ASP A 460 16.86 -7.70 -4.99
CA ASP A 460 16.20 -6.48 -4.52
C ASP A 460 16.62 -5.28 -5.38
N LEU A 461 15.77 -4.93 -6.33
CA LEU A 461 15.95 -3.80 -7.23
C LEU A 461 15.91 -2.46 -6.48
N GLU A 462 15.07 -2.35 -5.43
CA GLU A 462 14.90 -1.11 -4.68
C GLU A 462 16.18 -0.79 -3.89
N ALA A 463 16.82 -1.81 -3.31
CA ALA A 463 18.11 -1.63 -2.62
C ALA A 463 19.27 -1.33 -3.57
N LYS A 464 19.29 -1.92 -4.78
CA LYS A 464 20.29 -1.59 -5.83
C LYS A 464 20.19 -0.13 -6.24
N GLU A 465 18.97 0.30 -6.52
CA GLU A 465 18.63 1.67 -6.91
C GLU A 465 19.05 2.68 -5.83
N ASN A 466 18.69 2.41 -4.57
CA ASN A 466 19.04 3.30 -3.45
C ASN A 466 20.54 3.32 -3.14
N LEU A 467 21.25 2.20 -3.34
CA LEU A 467 22.70 2.15 -3.19
C LEU A 467 23.41 3.06 -4.21
N GLU A 468 23.03 2.96 -5.48
CA GLU A 468 23.59 3.81 -6.54
C GLU A 468 23.30 5.30 -6.27
N PHE A 469 22.09 5.58 -5.81
CA PHE A 469 21.66 6.91 -5.40
C PHE A 469 22.56 7.53 -4.32
N VAL A 470 22.74 6.85 -3.19
CA VAL A 470 23.54 7.38 -2.08
C VAL A 470 25.01 7.54 -2.50
N LYS A 471 25.56 6.62 -3.30
CA LYS A 471 26.92 6.71 -3.84
C LYS A 471 27.13 7.97 -4.67
N GLN A 472 26.20 8.27 -5.57
CA GLN A 472 26.32 9.45 -6.42
C GLN A 472 26.17 10.76 -5.61
N LYS A 473 25.22 10.83 -4.67
CA LYS A 473 25.08 11.99 -3.78
C LYS A 473 26.32 12.26 -2.95
N LYS A 474 26.98 11.20 -2.47
CA LYS A 474 28.26 11.31 -1.77
C LYS A 474 29.34 11.90 -2.69
N GLN A 475 29.46 11.40 -3.91
CA GLN A 475 30.43 11.88 -4.89
C GLN A 475 30.18 13.35 -5.29
N ASP A 476 28.92 13.76 -5.47
CA ASP A 476 28.57 15.15 -5.77
C ASP A 476 28.93 16.10 -4.62
N LYS A 477 28.80 15.65 -3.37
CA LYS A 477 29.18 16.42 -2.16
C LYS A 477 30.70 16.57 -2.05
N GLU A 478 31.45 15.52 -2.37
CA GLU A 478 32.92 15.56 -2.42
C GLU A 478 33.41 16.50 -3.53
N ASN A 479 32.84 16.39 -4.74
CA ASN A 479 33.19 17.26 -5.87
C ASN A 479 32.91 18.75 -5.59
N LYS A 480 31.79 19.08 -4.94
CA LYS A 480 31.48 20.47 -4.54
C LYS A 480 32.48 20.99 -3.50
N THR A 481 32.90 20.14 -2.56
CA THR A 481 33.88 20.52 -1.52
C THR A 481 35.26 20.79 -2.13
N ASP A 482 35.67 20.01 -3.14
CA ASP A 482 36.93 20.21 -3.86
C ASP A 482 36.91 21.47 -4.76
N GLN A 483 35.75 21.81 -5.33
CA GLN A 483 35.59 23.00 -6.16
C GLN A 483 35.60 24.29 -5.30
N GLU A 484 34.94 24.29 -4.14
CA GLU A 484 35.02 25.39 -3.17
C GLU A 484 36.43 25.57 -2.58
N ASN A 485 37.19 24.49 -2.41
CA ASN A 485 38.59 24.57 -1.97
C ASN A 485 39.53 25.12 -3.06
N LYS A 486 39.22 24.89 -4.36
CA LYS A 486 39.96 25.49 -5.48
C LYS A 486 39.67 26.98 -5.66
N ASP A 487 38.41 27.41 -5.53
CA ASP A 487 38.04 28.83 -5.64
C ASP A 487 38.59 29.68 -4.48
N ARG A 488 38.86 29.07 -3.32
CA ARG A 488 39.57 29.74 -2.20
C ARG A 488 41.08 29.91 -2.42
N GLN A 489 41.67 29.23 -3.40
CA GLN A 489 43.12 29.30 -3.67
C GLN A 489 43.50 30.29 -4.79
N ASP A 490 42.54 30.89 -5.51
CA ASP A 490 42.83 31.84 -6.59
C ASP A 490 42.19 33.25 -6.38
N PRO A 491 42.81 34.13 -5.57
CA PRO A 491 42.44 35.54 -5.54
C PRO A 491 43.49 36.38 -6.29
N LYS A 492 43.29 36.66 -7.59
CA LYS A 492 43.93 37.86 -8.21
C LYS A 492 43.32 38.32 -9.54
N LYS A 493 43.09 39.65 -9.56
CA LYS A 493 42.69 40.60 -10.62
C LYS A 493 41.18 40.87 -10.67
N GLY A 494 40.71 42.11 -10.56
CA GLY A 494 41.36 43.41 -10.45
C GLY A 494 40.29 44.49 -10.32
N ASP A 495 40.55 45.43 -9.43
CA ASP A 495 39.78 46.62 -9.09
C ASP A 495 39.81 47.68 -10.22
N GLN A 496 38.69 48.36 -10.48
CA GLN A 496 38.59 49.82 -10.67
C GLN A 496 37.19 50.28 -11.13
N GLY A 497 36.60 51.21 -10.36
CA GLY A 497 35.80 52.31 -10.91
C GLY A 497 34.28 52.29 -10.67
N LYS A 498 33.83 52.76 -9.49
CA LYS A 498 32.49 53.34 -9.32
C LYS A 498 32.57 54.86 -9.53
N PRO A 499 31.60 55.45 -10.25
CA PRO A 499 30.90 56.61 -9.70
C PRO A 499 29.39 56.38 -9.60
N GLU A 500 28.78 57.23 -8.76
CA GLU A 500 27.45 57.18 -8.15
C GLU A 500 26.25 57.21 -9.12
N ALA A 501 25.14 56.61 -8.66
CA ALA A 501 23.84 56.61 -9.32
C ALA A 501 22.99 57.83 -8.92
N PRO A 502 22.24 58.46 -9.84
CA PRO A 502 21.06 59.27 -9.52
C PRO A 502 19.76 58.42 -9.48
N PRO A 503 18.70 58.88 -8.79
CA PRO A 503 17.49 58.11 -8.46
C PRO A 503 16.53 57.94 -9.67
N PRO A 504 15.55 57.00 -9.60
CA PRO A 504 14.83 56.53 -10.79
C PRO A 504 13.64 57.43 -11.15
N GLU A 505 13.44 57.68 -12.44
CA GLU A 505 12.16 58.13 -12.99
C GLU A 505 11.47 57.00 -13.79
N PRO A 506 10.14 56.94 -13.80
CA PRO A 506 9.39 55.81 -14.33
C PRO A 506 8.92 56.07 -15.76
N GLY A 507 9.11 55.09 -16.65
CA GLY A 507 8.22 54.93 -17.80
C GLY A 507 8.85 54.44 -19.10
N LYS A 508 8.16 53.42 -19.63
CA LYS A 508 8.01 53.02 -21.03
C LYS A 508 8.83 51.83 -21.54
N GLU A 509 8.03 50.96 -22.14
CA GLU A 509 8.24 49.63 -22.70
C GLU A 509 9.18 49.54 -23.91
N ASN A 510 9.59 48.27 -24.13
CA ASN A 510 9.97 47.58 -25.38
C ASN A 510 11.41 47.73 -25.89
N PRO A 511 11.91 46.82 -26.77
CA PRO A 511 11.82 45.34 -26.83
C PRO A 511 13.18 44.66 -27.21
N GLN A 512 13.21 43.32 -27.23
CA GLN A 512 13.98 42.41 -28.13
C GLN A 512 15.52 42.58 -28.37
N LYS A 513 16.29 41.49 -28.12
CA LYS A 513 17.20 40.74 -29.05
C LYS A 513 18.37 40.06 -28.33
N GLU A 514 18.45 38.73 -28.43
CA GLU A 514 19.38 37.95 -29.28
C GLU A 514 20.85 38.11 -28.90
N GLU A 515 21.48 37.03 -28.44
CA GLU A 515 22.82 36.69 -28.92
C GLU A 515 23.09 35.18 -28.92
N LYS A 516 24.07 34.83 -29.75
CA LYS A 516 24.21 33.61 -30.55
C LYS A 516 25.35 32.71 -30.07
N ASN A 517 25.23 31.43 -30.47
CA ASN A 517 26.26 30.46 -30.89
C ASN A 517 27.16 29.77 -29.83
N ALA A 518 26.85 28.48 -29.55
CA ALA A 518 27.53 27.23 -30.01
C ALA A 518 29.07 27.19 -30.21
N PRO A 519 29.72 25.98 -30.29
CA PRO A 519 29.44 24.67 -29.69
C PRO A 519 30.71 23.95 -29.12
N GLY A 520 30.52 22.90 -28.32
CA GLY A 520 31.57 21.93 -27.98
C GLY A 520 30.99 20.63 -27.42
N ALA A 521 31.25 19.51 -28.10
CA ALA A 521 30.90 18.13 -27.72
C ALA A 521 32.20 17.33 -27.44
N PRO A 522 32.16 16.06 -26.98
CA PRO A 522 31.17 15.36 -26.16
C PRO A 522 31.81 14.77 -24.87
N ASP A 523 31.04 14.61 -23.79
CA ASP A 523 31.35 13.62 -22.73
C ASP A 523 30.10 12.78 -22.45
N SER A 524 29.77 11.96 -23.45
CA SER A 524 28.59 11.10 -23.51
C SER A 524 28.89 9.75 -22.86
N GLN A 525 28.90 9.70 -21.53
CA GLN A 525 28.71 8.48 -20.75
C GLN A 525 28.24 8.76 -19.30
N HIS A 526 28.34 10.00 -18.81
CA HIS A 526 27.86 10.41 -17.48
C HIS A 526 26.43 11.00 -17.45
N GLY A 527 25.85 11.36 -18.61
CA GLY A 527 24.54 12.03 -18.68
C GLY A 527 23.32 11.11 -18.48
N GLN A 528 23.41 9.84 -18.87
CA GLN A 528 22.30 8.87 -18.72
C GLN A 528 22.12 8.36 -17.28
N ALA A 529 23.19 8.31 -16.49
CA ALA A 529 23.11 7.97 -15.06
C ALA A 529 22.50 9.13 -14.24
N LYS A 530 22.86 10.39 -14.57
CA LYS A 530 22.34 11.57 -13.88
C LYS A 530 20.83 11.77 -14.03
N GLY A 531 20.26 11.55 -15.22
CA GLY A 531 18.82 11.75 -15.45
C GLY A 531 17.93 10.72 -14.74
N ASN A 532 18.41 9.48 -14.59
CA ASN A 532 17.72 8.47 -13.77
C ASN A 532 17.87 8.80 -12.28
N LEU A 533 19.05 9.30 -11.88
CA LEU A 533 19.32 9.69 -10.50
C LEU A 533 18.53 10.93 -10.06
N ASP A 534 18.30 11.91 -10.95
CA ASP A 534 17.58 13.15 -10.64
C ASP A 534 16.07 12.97 -10.40
N ASN A 535 15.45 11.92 -10.92
CA ASN A 535 14.08 11.53 -10.56
C ASN A 535 14.03 10.55 -9.37
N MET A 536 15.08 9.76 -9.17
CA MET A 536 15.24 8.92 -7.97
C MET A 536 15.62 9.73 -6.72
N LEU A 537 16.24 10.90 -6.92
CA LEU A 537 16.53 11.95 -5.94
C LEU A 537 15.31 12.34 -5.11
N ASN A 538 14.13 12.35 -5.75
CA ASN A 538 12.87 12.67 -5.09
C ASN A 538 12.25 11.48 -4.33
N ARG A 539 12.69 10.22 -4.54
CA ARG A 539 12.13 9.07 -3.82
C ARG A 539 12.61 9.05 -2.37
N LEU A 540 13.92 9.12 -2.12
CA LEU A 540 14.43 9.19 -0.76
C LEU A 540 14.14 10.54 -0.07
N GLU A 541 13.92 11.62 -0.83
CA GLU A 541 13.60 12.95 -0.28
C GLU A 541 12.09 13.13 0.01
N ASP A 542 11.17 12.62 -0.84
CA ASP A 542 9.72 12.95 -0.81
C ASP A 542 8.71 11.77 -0.87
N LYS A 543 9.09 10.50 -1.16
CA LYS A 543 8.13 9.37 -1.22
C LYS A 543 8.61 8.12 -0.44
N PRO A 544 7.92 7.69 0.63
CA PRO A 544 8.25 6.44 1.33
C PRO A 544 8.23 5.25 0.35
N GLY A 545 9.34 4.51 0.26
CA GLY A 545 9.45 3.28 -0.54
C GLY A 545 8.47 2.19 -0.10
N SER A 546 8.44 1.06 -0.82
CA SER A 546 7.49 -0.03 -0.54
C SER A 546 7.61 -0.58 0.88
N ALA A 547 8.83 -0.49 1.44
CA ALA A 547 9.17 -0.87 2.80
C ALA A 547 8.71 0.12 3.87
N MET A 548 8.13 1.28 3.56
CA MET A 548 7.79 2.30 4.58
C MET A 548 6.27 2.35 4.83
N ILE A 549 5.73 1.16 5.06
CA ILE A 549 4.32 0.89 5.36
C ILE A 549 4.24 0.14 6.70
N PRO A 550 3.41 0.59 7.66
CA PRO A 550 3.26 -0.08 8.95
C PRO A 550 2.58 -1.47 8.81
N VAL A 551 2.98 -2.42 9.65
CA VAL A 551 2.57 -3.83 9.62
C VAL A 551 1.67 -4.15 10.83
N LEU A 552 0.49 -4.72 10.60
CA LEU A 552 -0.50 -4.99 11.66
C LEU A 552 -0.41 -6.41 12.25
N GLN A 553 -0.16 -7.42 11.42
CA GLN A 553 0.10 -8.84 11.72
C GLN A 553 -0.03 -9.59 10.39
N GLU A 554 0.96 -10.39 9.98
CA GLU A 554 0.67 -11.44 8.99
C GLU A 554 -0.07 -12.58 9.70
N HIS A 555 -1.36 -12.73 9.41
CA HIS A 555 -1.95 -14.07 9.48
C HIS A 555 -1.44 -14.81 8.25
N TYR A 556 -0.71 -15.90 8.46
CA TYR A 556 -0.39 -16.87 7.42
C TYR A 556 -1.67 -17.21 6.65
N ILE A 557 -1.78 -16.69 5.42
CA ILE A 557 -2.80 -17.12 4.47
C ILE A 557 -2.15 -18.29 3.73
N GLU A 558 -2.47 -19.52 4.12
CA GLU A 558 -2.31 -20.65 3.21
C GLU A 558 -3.21 -20.38 2.01
N LYS A 559 -2.61 -19.93 0.90
CA LYS A 559 -3.23 -19.98 -0.42
C LYS A 559 -3.14 -21.41 -0.91
N ASP A 560 -4.18 -22.20 -0.66
CA ASP A 560 -4.42 -23.41 -1.43
C ASP A 560 -5.00 -23.00 -2.78
N TRP A 561 -4.10 -22.97 -3.79
CA TRP A 561 -4.29 -22.99 -5.25
C TRP A 561 -5.35 -22.07 -5.89
#